data_AF-A0A927MQ29-F1
#
_entry.id   AF-A0A927MQ29-F1
#
_cell.length_a   1.000
_cell.length_b   1.000
_cell.length_c   1.000
_cell.angle_alpha   90.00
_cell.angle_beta   90.00
_cell.angle_gamma   90.00
#
_symmetry.space_group_name_H-M   'P 1'
#
loop_
_entity.id
_entity.type
_entity.pdbx_description
1 polymer ?
#
loop_
_entity_poly.entity_id
_entity_poly.type
_entity_poly.pdbx_seq_one_letter_code
_entity_poly.pdbx_strand_id
1 'polypeptide(L)'
;MPSPRRKSWDVLAWAEGDVGVVETAKDLFRDLGIKVGRDRLFALLGDYGWIYRAGPDGRGRPCQGQVEDGRLSMIPQSHYQRRTGELVLDAPQVGVRVRGYTNCAAGLRVKVGSL
;
A
#
# COMPACT_ATOMS: atom_id res chain seq x y z
N MET A 1 -34.02 6.17 2.27
CA MET A 1 -33.23 4.92 2.37
C MET A 1 -31.76 5.26 2.11
N PRO A 2 -30.82 5.04 3.05
CA PRO A 2 -29.41 5.28 2.77
C PRO A 2 -28.85 4.16 1.86
N SER A 3 -28.27 4.55 0.73
CA SER A 3 -27.69 3.66 -0.29
C SER A 3 -26.54 2.80 0.26
N PRO A 4 -26.39 1.52 -0.15
CA PRO A 4 -25.47 0.57 0.48
C PRO A 4 -23.97 0.78 0.15
N ARG A 5 -23.56 1.91 -0.42
CA ARG A 5 -22.17 2.15 -0.87
C ARG A 5 -21.19 2.54 0.24
N ARG A 6 -21.59 2.58 1.51
CA ARG A 6 -20.76 3.10 2.61
C ARG A 6 -20.17 2.05 3.57
N LYS A 7 -20.55 0.77 3.45
CA LYS A 7 -20.23 -0.25 4.47
C LYS A 7 -18.81 -0.80 4.46
N SER A 8 -18.04 -0.67 3.37
CA SER A 8 -16.65 -1.17 3.33
C SER A 8 -15.64 -0.23 4.00
N TRP A 9 -16.00 1.05 4.17
CA TRP A 9 -15.10 2.05 4.75
C TRP A 9 -15.05 1.98 6.27
N ASP A 10 -16.19 1.73 6.90
CA ASP A 10 -16.28 1.61 8.37
C ASP A 10 -15.56 0.36 8.90
N VAL A 11 -15.42 -0.70 8.08
CA VAL A 11 -14.70 -1.93 8.45
C VAL A 11 -13.18 -1.77 8.29
N LEU A 12 -12.72 -0.98 7.31
CA LEU A 12 -11.30 -0.66 7.13
C LEU A 12 -10.82 0.42 8.10
N ALA A 13 -11.69 1.35 8.49
CA ALA A 13 -11.44 2.35 9.52
C ALA A 13 -11.36 1.74 10.94
N TRP A 14 -11.78 0.49 11.12
CA TRP A 14 -11.73 -0.22 12.40
C TRP A 14 -10.45 -1.05 12.62
N ALA A 15 -9.56 -1.07 11.63
CA ALA A 15 -8.17 -1.46 11.86
C ALA A 15 -7.31 -0.20 11.84
N GLU A 16 -6.80 0.16 13.00
CA GLU A 16 -5.76 1.19 13.22
C GLU A 16 -4.41 0.76 12.61
N GLY A 17 -4.44 0.02 11.49
CA GLY A 17 -3.35 -0.76 10.94
C GLY A 17 -3.12 -0.40 9.48
N ASP A 18 -1.93 0.10 9.22
CA ASP A 18 -1.39 0.29 7.88
C ASP A 18 -1.54 -1.00 7.02
N VAL A 19 -2.04 -0.87 5.78
CA VAL A 19 -2.19 -2.03 4.88
C VAL A 19 -1.03 -2.12 3.90
N GLY A 20 -0.48 -3.31 3.68
CA GLY A 20 0.62 -3.49 2.74
C GLY A 20 0.21 -3.16 1.30
N VAL A 21 1.15 -2.66 0.49
CA VAL A 21 0.91 -2.29 -0.93
C VAL A 21 0.24 -3.41 -1.76
N VAL A 22 0.51 -4.69 -1.44
CA VAL A 22 -0.12 -5.83 -2.10
C VAL A 22 -1.63 -5.86 -1.84
N GLU A 23 -2.02 -5.68 -0.59
CA GLU A 23 -3.43 -5.71 -0.19
C GLU A 23 -4.14 -4.46 -0.70
N THR A 24 -3.46 -3.31 -0.70
CA THR A 24 -3.95 -2.10 -1.37
C THR A 24 -4.27 -2.35 -2.84
N ALA A 25 -3.40 -3.06 -3.59
CA ALA A 25 -3.65 -3.36 -5.00
C ALA A 25 -4.90 -4.26 -5.18
N LYS A 26 -5.09 -5.25 -4.30
CA LYS A 26 -6.28 -6.10 -4.32
C LYS A 26 -7.54 -5.33 -3.97
N ASP A 27 -7.50 -4.45 -2.98
CA ASP A 27 -8.63 -3.61 -2.59
C ASP A 27 -9.00 -2.63 -3.70
N LEU A 28 -8.03 -2.02 -4.38
CA LEU A 28 -8.29 -1.16 -5.55
C LEU A 28 -8.96 -1.92 -6.69
N PHE A 29 -8.56 -3.17 -6.94
CA PHE A 29 -9.20 -4.01 -7.94
C PHE A 29 -10.63 -4.38 -7.51
N ARG A 30 -10.83 -4.82 -6.25
CA ARG A 30 -12.13 -5.23 -5.72
C ARG A 30 -13.13 -4.08 -5.69
N ASP A 31 -12.72 -2.93 -5.18
CA ASP A 31 -13.64 -1.84 -4.84
C ASP A 31 -13.84 -0.85 -5.99
N LEU A 32 -12.81 -0.66 -6.83
CA LEU A 32 -12.81 0.33 -7.91
C LEU A 32 -12.68 -0.30 -9.31
N GLY A 33 -12.49 -1.61 -9.42
CA GLY A 33 -12.27 -2.29 -10.70
C GLY A 33 -10.93 -1.94 -11.37
N ILE A 34 -10.03 -1.26 -10.66
CA ILE A 34 -8.75 -0.81 -11.23
C ILE A 34 -7.82 -2.01 -11.35
N LYS A 35 -7.52 -2.42 -12.59
CA LYS A 35 -6.58 -3.52 -12.89
C LYS A 35 -5.13 -3.09 -12.68
N VAL A 36 -4.74 -2.94 -11.42
CA VAL A 36 -3.35 -2.66 -11.02
C VAL A 36 -2.82 -3.82 -10.19
N GLY A 37 -1.84 -4.54 -10.73
CA GLY A 37 -1.12 -5.56 -9.95
C GLY A 37 -0.12 -4.94 -8.98
N ARG A 38 0.37 -5.71 -8.01
CA ARG A 38 1.39 -5.28 -7.03
C ARG A 38 2.55 -4.53 -7.69
N ASP A 39 3.16 -5.13 -8.70
CA ASP A 39 4.39 -4.60 -9.30
C ASP A 39 4.13 -3.30 -10.06
N ARG A 40 2.95 -3.18 -10.70
CA ARG A 40 2.52 -1.94 -11.37
C ARG A 40 2.19 -0.84 -10.37
N LEU A 41 1.57 -1.18 -9.24
CA LEU A 41 1.34 -0.21 -8.16
C LEU A 41 2.67 0.27 -7.56
N PHE A 42 3.61 -0.64 -7.33
CA PHE A 42 4.97 -0.29 -6.89
C PHE A 42 5.68 0.63 -7.89
N ALA A 43 5.63 0.33 -9.19
CA ALA A 43 6.20 1.19 -10.22
C ALA A 43 5.57 2.60 -10.19
N LEU A 44 4.24 2.68 -10.12
CA LEU A 44 3.54 3.96 -10.06
C LEU A 44 3.88 4.77 -8.80
N LEU A 45 4.00 4.13 -7.64
CA LEU A 45 4.45 4.79 -6.42
C LEU A 45 5.89 5.32 -6.56
N GLY A 46 6.74 4.61 -7.31
CA GLY A 46 8.07 5.08 -7.68
C GLY A 46 8.02 6.29 -8.62
N ASP A 47 7.21 6.24 -9.67
CA ASP A 47 7.02 7.35 -10.62
C ASP A 47 6.49 8.62 -9.95
N TYR A 48 5.63 8.47 -8.93
CA TYR A 48 5.12 9.58 -8.13
C TYR A 48 6.14 10.10 -7.10
N GLY A 49 7.30 9.48 -6.97
CA GLY A 49 8.33 9.83 -5.98
C GLY A 49 7.90 9.50 -4.54
N TRP A 50 6.95 8.57 -4.36
CA TRP A 50 6.46 8.22 -3.03
C TRP A 50 7.29 7.15 -2.35
N ILE A 51 7.89 6.27 -3.16
CA ILE A 51 8.83 5.26 -2.71
C ILE A 51 10.13 5.36 -3.51
N TYR A 52 11.22 4.91 -2.92
CA TYR A 52 12.50 4.75 -3.58
C TYR A 52 13.02 3.33 -3.35
N ARG A 53 13.86 2.82 -4.24
CA ARG A 53 14.56 1.55 -4.02
C ARG A 53 15.81 1.84 -3.20
N ALA A 54 15.95 1.19 -2.06
CA ALA A 54 17.09 1.41 -1.17
C ALA A 54 17.76 0.09 -0.80
N GLY A 55 19.09 0.15 -0.65
CA GLY A 55 19.91 -0.97 -0.19
C GLY A 55 20.21 -2.04 -1.24
N PRO A 56 21.07 -3.00 -0.90
CA PRO A 56 21.47 -4.11 -1.77
C PRO A 56 20.31 -5.09 -2.05
N ASP A 57 19.25 -5.03 -1.25
CA ASP A 57 18.03 -5.82 -1.33
C ASP A 57 17.02 -5.31 -2.37
N GLY A 58 17.21 -4.10 -2.92
CA GLY A 58 16.41 -3.53 -4.02
C GLY A 58 14.93 -3.32 -3.68
N ARG A 59 14.58 -3.38 -2.39
CA ARG A 59 13.20 -3.26 -1.88
C ARG A 59 12.76 -1.79 -1.88
N GLY A 60 11.49 -1.57 -2.17
CA GLY A 60 10.90 -0.24 -2.11
C GLY A 60 10.73 0.21 -0.65
N ARG A 61 11.17 1.42 -0.34
CA ARG A 61 11.00 2.09 0.96
C ARG A 61 10.22 3.38 0.77
N PRO A 62 9.35 3.77 1.71
CA PRO A 62 8.62 5.02 1.60
C PRO A 62 9.57 6.21 1.77
N CYS A 63 9.39 7.24 0.94
CA CYS A 63 10.02 8.53 1.15
C CYS A 63 9.52 9.12 2.49
N GLN A 64 10.43 9.64 3.31
CA GLN A 64 10.11 10.16 4.65
C GLN A 64 8.96 11.18 4.62
N GLY A 65 8.96 12.10 3.65
CA GLY A 65 7.88 13.09 3.50
C GLY A 65 6.49 12.47 3.24
N GLN A 66 6.40 11.29 2.63
CA GLN A 66 5.12 10.59 2.45
C GLN A 66 4.62 9.91 3.73
N VAL A 67 5.54 9.55 4.62
CA VAL A 67 5.22 9.04 5.96
C VAL A 67 4.71 10.17 6.83
N GLU A 68 5.40 11.32 6.80
CA GLU A 68 5.02 12.54 7.52
C GLU A 68 3.70 13.11 7.00
N ASP A 69 3.47 13.07 5.68
CA ASP A 69 2.19 13.42 5.07
C ASP A 69 1.06 12.41 5.40
N GLY A 70 1.37 11.31 6.08
CA GLY A 70 0.41 10.27 6.46
C GLY A 70 -0.16 9.51 5.26
N ARG A 71 0.54 9.50 4.12
CA ARG A 71 0.14 8.72 2.93
C ARG A 71 0.67 7.29 3.01
N LEU A 72 1.92 7.13 3.46
CA LEU A 72 2.60 5.85 3.60
C LEU A 72 3.07 5.60 5.03
N SER A 73 3.53 4.38 5.28
CA SER A 73 4.04 3.90 6.55
C SER A 73 4.97 2.70 6.35
N MET A 74 5.60 2.23 7.43
CA MET A 74 6.42 1.03 7.44
C MET A 74 5.78 -0.01 8.35
N ILE A 75 5.40 -1.15 7.78
CA ILE A 75 4.84 -2.29 8.49
C ILE A 75 6.01 -3.21 8.86
N PRO A 76 6.28 -3.44 10.15
CA PRO A 76 7.29 -4.41 10.58
C PRO A 76 6.96 -5.80 10.02
N GLN A 77 7.99 -6.53 9.60
CA GLN A 77 7.84 -7.89 9.10
C GLN A 77 8.80 -8.81 9.84
N SER A 78 8.38 -10.04 10.08
CA SER A 78 9.22 -11.08 10.64
C SER A 78 8.80 -12.43 10.09
N HIS A 79 9.77 -13.34 9.98
CA HIS A 79 9.52 -14.73 9.62
C HIS A 79 10.25 -15.66 10.58
N TYR A 80 9.66 -16.84 10.80
CA TYR A 80 10.33 -17.91 11.51
C TYR A 80 11.27 -18.66 10.57
N GLN A 81 12.54 -18.76 10.96
CA GLN A 81 13.50 -19.55 10.21
C GLN A 81 13.20 -21.03 10.40
N ARG A 82 12.76 -21.72 9.34
CA ARG A 82 12.29 -23.12 9.40
C ARG A 82 13.30 -24.12 9.97
N ARG A 83 14.60 -23.82 9.91
CA ARG A 83 15.68 -24.71 10.35
C ARG A 83 16.03 -24.56 11.84
N THR A 84 15.94 -23.36 12.38
CA THR A 84 16.41 -23.03 13.75
C THR A 84 15.25 -22.68 14.68
N GLY A 85 14.08 -22.33 14.13
CA GLY A 85 12.91 -21.88 14.89
C GLY A 85 13.01 -20.44 15.39
N GLU A 86 14.08 -19.71 15.04
CA GLU A 86 14.28 -18.33 15.48
C GLU A 86 13.37 -17.35 14.72
N LEU A 87 12.93 -16.29 15.43
CA LEU A 87 12.21 -15.17 14.86
C LEU A 87 13.21 -14.20 14.21
N VAL A 88 13.23 -14.15 12.89
CA VAL A 88 14.07 -13.24 12.13
C VAL A 88 13.25 -12.02 11.74
N LEU A 89 13.76 -10.82 12.06
CA LEU A 89 13.17 -9.58 11.60
C LEU A 89 13.52 -9.36 10.12
N ASP A 90 12.50 -9.16 9.29
CA ASP A 90 12.63 -8.85 7.87
C ASP A 90 12.70 -7.35 7.63
N ALA A 91 13.15 -6.98 6.43
CA ALA A 91 13.00 -5.61 5.94
C ALA A 91 11.51 -5.21 6.00
N PRO A 92 11.19 -4.05 6.61
CA PRO A 92 9.81 -3.61 6.77
C PRO A 92 9.13 -3.40 5.42
N GLN A 93 7.85 -3.74 5.36
CA GLN A 93 7.03 -3.60 4.16
C GLN A 93 6.45 -2.19 4.08
N VAL A 94 6.30 -1.65 2.87
CA VAL A 94 5.58 -0.38 2.65
C VAL A 94 4.10 -0.57 2.99
N GLY A 95 3.62 0.22 3.94
CA GLY A 95 2.21 0.36 4.28
C GLY A 95 1.58 1.57 3.60
N VAL A 96 0.30 1.46 3.27
CA VAL A 96 -0.53 2.50 2.69
C VAL A 96 -1.61 2.85 3.71
N ARG A 97 -1.68 4.13 4.06
CA ARG A 97 -2.71 4.66 4.95
C ARG A 97 -3.96 5.03 4.17
N VAL A 98 -5.05 5.30 4.90
CA VAL A 98 -6.31 5.82 4.38
C VAL A 98 -6.10 6.98 3.39
N ARG A 99 -5.25 7.96 3.75
CA ARG A 99 -4.95 9.12 2.87
C ARG A 99 -4.14 8.72 1.63
N GLY A 100 -3.26 7.73 1.75
CA GLY A 100 -2.52 7.18 0.61
C GLY A 100 -3.45 6.46 -0.36
N TYR A 101 -4.38 5.66 0.16
CA TYR A 101 -5.37 4.94 -0.65
C TYR A 101 -6.23 5.89 -1.49
N THR A 102 -6.79 6.93 -0.89
CA THR A 102 -7.64 7.91 -1.60
C THR A 102 -6.88 8.64 -2.70
N ASN A 103 -5.63 9.05 -2.42
CA ASN A 103 -4.78 9.72 -3.42
C ASN A 103 -4.35 8.77 -4.54
N CYS A 104 -3.99 7.54 -4.23
CA CYS A 104 -3.69 6.50 -5.22
C CYS A 104 -4.88 6.26 -6.14
N ALA A 105 -6.08 6.09 -5.58
CA ALA A 105 -7.30 5.90 -6.33
C ALA A 105 -7.62 7.08 -7.26
N ALA A 106 -7.43 8.32 -6.78
CA ALA A 106 -7.62 9.52 -7.58
C ALA A 106 -6.60 9.62 -8.73
N GLY A 107 -5.30 9.45 -8.45
CA GLY A 107 -4.25 9.52 -9.46
C GLY A 107 -4.35 8.40 -10.50
N LEU A 108 -4.75 7.19 -10.09
CA LEU A 108 -4.98 6.06 -10.99
C LEU A 108 -6.17 6.29 -11.92
N ARG A 109 -7.26 6.91 -11.44
CA ARG A 109 -8.41 7.25 -12.29
C ARG A 109 -8.04 8.23 -13.41
N VAL A 110 -7.20 9.22 -13.12
CA VAL A 110 -6.72 10.19 -14.13
C VAL A 110 -5.85 9.49 -15.18
N LYS A 111 -4.94 8.61 -14.76
CA LYS A 111 -4.06 7.85 -15.68
C LYS A 111 -4.80 6.80 -16.51
N VAL A 112 -5.81 6.12 -15.95
CA VAL A 112 -6.60 5.09 -16.66
C VAL A 112 -7.64 5.71 -17.59
N GLY A 113 -8.21 6.88 -17.24
CA GLY A 113 -9.13 7.61 -18.11
C GLY A 113 -8.47 8.41 -19.25
N SER A 114 -7.14 8.47 -19.29
CA SER A 114 -6.36 9.11 -20.36
C SER A 114 -5.69 8.10 -21.32
N LEU A 115 -6.13 6.84 -21.31
CA LEU A 115 -5.71 5.78 -22.24
C LEU A 115 -6.83 5.43 -23.21
#